data_AF-A0A1H9YDD3-F1
#
_entry.id   AF-A0A1H9YDD3-F1
#
_cell.length_a   1.000
_cell.length_b   1.000
_cell.length_c   1.000
_cell.angle_alpha   90.00
_cell.angle_beta   90.00
_cell.angle_gamma   90.00
#
_symmetry.space_group_name_H-M   'P 1'
#
loop_
_entity.id
_entity.type
_entity.pdbx_description
1 polymer ?
#
loop_
_entity_poly.entity_id
_entity_poly.type
_entity_poly.pdbx_seq_one_letter_code
_entity_poly.pdbx_strand_id
1 'polypeptide(L)'
;MPRTLSYCRPDHIEARFHHADEFDFIDLDIRLVGDITLALECEDQGEDVEPVRHERETIDFTVYMSSVFCTFRDFIRFLEAITLEVKECAFEWEAEGPDGRLRWKRRYVQDVGFLTIEWDSYKEKFSHRMMLNTRQAVKMLYSAFRMFVDSPEYDPLRYERLSYGESFALILSNASLDDLAATLVRMNADAAKTFLQALDEAIYDRHMKGPKPSWPIEYFHRATEPVEPSNQYNAWIDPEWDNWDIEQRMNQLKELFSWSVRSWHGENLREMRSKLIEDWLSLPEAVAVHD
;
A
#
# COMPACT_ATOMS: atom_id res chain seq x y z
N MET A 1 -24.52 46.71 -10.75
CA MET A 1 -23.90 45.65 -9.94
C MET A 1 -22.55 45.35 -10.55
N PRO A 2 -21.44 45.66 -9.86
CA PRO A 2 -20.11 45.34 -10.37
C PRO A 2 -19.92 43.82 -10.35
N ARG A 3 -19.34 43.27 -11.42
CA ARG A 3 -19.00 41.85 -11.53
C ARG A 3 -17.56 41.67 -11.06
N THR A 4 -17.39 41.05 -9.89
CA THR A 4 -16.08 40.55 -9.45
C THR A 4 -15.66 39.41 -10.37
N LEU A 5 -14.51 39.53 -11.03
CA LEU A 5 -13.86 38.42 -11.72
C LEU A 5 -12.89 37.78 -10.73
N SER A 6 -13.31 36.69 -10.10
CA SER A 6 -12.43 35.87 -9.26
C SER A 6 -11.92 34.67 -10.06
N TYR A 7 -10.60 34.49 -10.09
CA TYR A 7 -10.00 33.21 -10.47
C TYR A 7 -9.82 32.40 -9.19
N CYS A 8 -10.42 31.22 -9.14
CA CYS A 8 -10.37 30.31 -8.00
C CYS A 8 -9.80 28.96 -8.46
N ARG A 9 -8.67 28.55 -7.87
CA ARG A 9 -8.25 27.14 -7.92
C ARG A 9 -8.85 26.46 -6.69
N PRO A 10 -9.75 25.47 -6.86
CA PRO A 10 -10.42 24.84 -5.73
C PRO A 10 -9.44 24.01 -4.90
N ASP A 11 -9.76 23.85 -3.61
CA ASP A 11 -9.10 22.92 -2.69
C ASP A 11 -8.96 21.53 -3.35
N HIS A 12 -7.77 20.94 -3.30
CA HIS A 12 -7.52 19.61 -3.86
C HIS A 12 -6.59 18.78 -2.98
N ILE A 13 -6.76 17.46 -3.06
CA ILE A 13 -5.89 16.47 -2.43
C ILE A 13 -4.92 15.87 -3.45
N GLU A 14 -3.68 15.65 -3.02
CA GLU A 14 -2.67 14.82 -3.68
C GLU A 14 -2.32 13.65 -2.73
N ALA A 15 -2.07 12.47 -3.29
CA ALA A 15 -1.77 11.27 -2.52
C ALA A 15 -0.72 10.41 -3.24
N ARG A 16 0.20 9.83 -2.47
CA ARG A 16 1.20 8.89 -2.97
C ARG A 16 1.44 7.79 -1.95
N PHE A 17 1.46 6.55 -2.41
CA PHE A 17 1.92 5.42 -1.61
C PHE A 17 3.38 5.08 -1.95
N HIS A 18 4.13 4.64 -0.96
CA HIS A 18 5.45 4.04 -1.13
C HIS A 18 5.76 3.06 0.01
N HIS A 19 6.73 2.17 -0.19
CA HIS A 19 7.28 1.42 0.94
C HIS A 19 8.08 2.40 1.82
N ALA A 20 7.93 2.31 3.13
CA ALA A 20 8.78 3.04 4.05
C ALA A 20 10.24 2.54 3.95
N ASP A 21 11.18 3.34 4.44
CA ASP A 21 12.56 2.86 4.62
C ASP A 21 12.62 1.81 5.74
N GLU A 22 11.76 1.97 6.74
CA GLU A 22 11.57 1.05 7.86
C GLU A 22 10.86 -0.26 7.45
N PHE A 23 11.00 -1.26 8.32
CA PHE A 23 10.48 -2.62 8.16
C PHE A 23 8.97 -2.65 7.91
N ASP A 24 8.48 -3.48 6.99
CA ASP A 24 7.05 -3.84 6.76
C ASP A 24 5.98 -2.73 6.69
N PHE A 25 6.35 -1.45 6.59
CA PHE A 25 5.42 -0.34 6.43
C PHE A 25 5.23 0.06 4.97
N ILE A 26 3.98 0.40 4.65
CA ILE A 26 3.63 1.21 3.49
C ILE A 26 3.12 2.55 4.01
N ASP A 27 3.70 3.61 3.48
CA ASP A 27 3.37 4.99 3.80
C ASP A 27 2.43 5.55 2.74
N LEU A 28 1.44 6.31 3.18
CA LEU A 28 0.58 7.13 2.35
C LEU A 28 0.82 8.60 2.67
N ASP A 29 1.59 9.25 1.81
CA ASP A 29 1.79 10.69 1.85
C ASP A 29 0.56 11.38 1.27
N ILE A 30 -0.02 12.29 2.06
CA ILE A 30 -1.15 13.11 1.67
C ILE A 30 -0.75 14.57 1.76
N ARG A 31 -1.05 15.28 0.68
CA ARG A 31 -0.91 16.73 0.60
C ARG A 31 -2.26 17.37 0.32
N LEU A 32 -2.71 18.19 1.25
CA LEU A 32 -3.92 19.01 1.14
C LEU A 32 -3.53 20.41 0.69
N VAL A 33 -3.88 20.75 -0.55
CA VAL A 33 -3.57 22.05 -1.14
C VAL A 33 -4.79 22.95 -1.03
N GLY A 34 -4.64 24.03 -0.27
CA GLY A 34 -5.68 25.04 -0.09
C GLY A 34 -5.92 25.89 -1.33
N ASP A 35 -7.11 26.47 -1.42
CA ASP A 35 -7.51 27.37 -2.48
C ASP A 35 -6.62 28.61 -2.60
N ILE A 36 -6.43 29.05 -3.84
CA ILE A 36 -5.87 30.35 -4.17
C ILE A 36 -7.00 31.18 -4.76
N THR A 37 -7.41 32.21 -4.02
CA THR A 37 -8.40 33.19 -4.46
C THR A 37 -7.68 34.48 -4.83
N LEU A 38 -7.82 34.91 -6.08
CA LEU A 38 -7.45 36.26 -6.51
C LEU A 38 -8.71 37.14 -6.47
N ALA A 39 -8.72 38.13 -5.57
CA ALA A 39 -9.80 39.09 -5.45
C ALA A 39 -9.35 40.45 -6.00
N LEU A 40 -10.11 41.00 -6.94
CA LEU A 40 -10.05 42.44 -7.26
C LEU A 40 -11.10 43.14 -6.41
N GLU A 41 -10.66 43.96 -5.46
CA GLU A 41 -11.53 44.90 -4.78
C GLU A 41 -11.79 46.08 -5.72
N CYS A 42 -13.00 46.18 -6.28
CA CYS A 42 -13.40 47.41 -6.96
C CYS A 42 -13.83 48.43 -5.90
N GLU A 43 -12.98 49.42 -5.61
CA GLU A 43 -13.47 50.62 -4.93
C GLU A 43 -14.37 51.44 -5.86
N ASP A 44 -15.35 52.15 -5.28
CA ASP A 44 -16.37 52.96 -5.97
C ASP A 44 -15.80 54.08 -6.88
N GLN A 45 -14.47 54.26 -6.94
CA GLN A 45 -13.80 55.33 -7.68
C GLN A 45 -13.07 54.91 -8.96
N GLY A 46 -13.09 53.63 -9.35
CA GLY A 46 -12.57 53.21 -10.67
C GLY A 46 -11.05 53.31 -10.81
N GLU A 47 -10.30 53.27 -9.71
CA GLU A 47 -8.85 53.03 -9.75
C GLU A 47 -8.56 51.54 -9.96
N ASP A 48 -7.55 51.23 -10.78
CA ASP A 48 -7.06 49.86 -10.98
C ASP A 48 -6.38 49.38 -9.69
N VAL A 49 -7.10 48.59 -8.90
CA VAL A 49 -6.57 47.95 -7.68
C VAL A 49 -5.84 46.66 -8.06
N GLU A 50 -4.62 46.47 -7.56
CA GLU A 50 -3.88 45.22 -7.75
C GLU A 50 -4.63 44.03 -7.12
N PRO A 51 -4.70 42.86 -7.78
CA PRO A 51 -5.38 41.70 -7.23
C PRO A 51 -4.77 41.25 -5.91
N VAL A 52 -5.59 41.08 -4.88
CA VAL A 52 -5.18 40.49 -3.60
C VAL A 52 -5.25 38.97 -3.71
N ARG A 53 -4.10 38.31 -3.48
CA ARG A 53 -4.02 36.85 -3.43
C ARG A 53 -4.25 36.36 -2.01
N HIS A 54 -5.31 35.60 -1.81
CA HIS A 54 -5.56 34.81 -0.61
C HIS A 54 -5.19 33.35 -0.88
N GLU A 55 -4.32 32.77 -0.06
CA GLU A 55 -3.87 31.39 -0.17
C GLU A 55 -4.14 30.68 1.16
N ARG A 56 -4.90 29.60 1.12
CA ARG A 56 -5.06 28.72 2.28
C ARG A 56 -3.81 27.88 2.51
N GLU A 57 -3.56 27.57 3.77
CA GLU A 57 -2.41 26.76 4.19
C GLU A 57 -2.43 25.38 3.51
N THR A 58 -1.28 24.98 2.99
CA THR A 58 -1.04 23.62 2.49
C THR A 58 -0.54 22.75 3.63
N ILE A 59 -1.08 21.56 3.77
CA ILE A 59 -0.69 20.61 4.83
C ILE A 59 -0.26 19.31 4.22
N ASP A 60 0.91 18.85 4.66
CA ASP A 60 1.51 17.58 4.30
C ASP A 60 1.52 16.67 5.54
N PHE A 61 1.11 15.41 5.38
CA PHE A 61 1.19 14.41 6.43
C PHE A 61 1.29 13.01 5.82
N THR A 62 1.82 12.06 6.61
CA THR A 62 2.03 10.68 6.17
C THR A 62 1.21 9.74 7.03
N VAL A 63 0.48 8.82 6.41
CA VAL A 63 -0.26 7.75 7.08
C VAL A 63 0.58 6.49 7.05
N TYR A 64 0.77 5.84 8.20
CA TYR A 64 1.61 4.63 8.33
C TYR A 64 0.73 3.37 8.38
N MET A 65 1.02 2.38 7.53
CA MET A 65 0.30 1.10 7.49
C MET A 65 1.28 -0.06 7.58
N SER A 66 1.25 -0.86 8.67
CA SER A 66 2.16 -2.01 8.83
C SER A 66 1.56 -3.31 8.29
N SER A 67 2.39 -4.31 8.02
CA SER A 67 1.92 -5.65 7.62
C SER A 67 1.34 -6.44 8.79
N VAL A 68 1.70 -6.09 10.02
CA VAL A 68 1.15 -6.70 11.26
C VAL A 68 -0.26 -6.16 11.55
N PHE A 69 -0.46 -4.86 11.37
CA PHE A 69 -1.75 -4.17 11.53
C PHE A 69 -2.21 -3.62 10.17
N CYS A 70 -2.51 -4.53 9.24
CA CYS A 70 -2.90 -4.17 7.88
C CYS A 70 -4.29 -3.49 7.84
N THR A 71 -4.31 -2.18 7.67
CA THR A 71 -5.54 -1.36 7.64
C THR A 71 -6.07 -1.09 6.21
N PHE A 72 -5.44 -1.65 5.17
CA PHE A 72 -5.81 -1.40 3.78
C PHE A 72 -7.27 -1.76 3.45
N ARG A 73 -7.79 -2.88 3.96
CA ARG A 73 -9.21 -3.21 3.79
C ARG A 73 -10.14 -2.15 4.39
N ASP A 74 -9.80 -1.58 5.54
CA ASP A 74 -10.60 -0.54 6.15
C ASP A 74 -10.45 0.80 5.42
N PHE A 75 -9.28 1.08 4.87
CA PHE A 75 -9.07 2.19 3.94
C PHE A 75 -9.95 2.07 2.68
N ILE A 76 -9.98 0.90 2.04
CA ILE A 76 -10.85 0.67 0.87
C ILE A 76 -12.32 0.79 1.25
N ARG A 77 -12.75 0.21 2.38
CA ARG A 77 -14.13 0.34 2.88
C ARG A 77 -14.52 1.78 3.19
N PHE A 78 -13.59 2.58 3.68
CA PHE A 78 -13.80 4.01 3.88
C PHE A 78 -14.07 4.73 2.55
N LEU A 79 -13.26 4.46 1.52
CA LEU A 79 -13.51 5.00 0.18
C LEU A 79 -14.84 4.51 -0.43
N GLU A 80 -15.20 3.24 -0.20
CA GLU A 80 -16.49 2.67 -0.57
C GLU A 80 -17.64 3.37 0.16
N ALA A 81 -17.51 3.68 1.45
CA ALA A 81 -18.52 4.39 2.21
C ALA A 81 -18.75 5.82 1.69
N ILE A 82 -17.69 6.52 1.30
CA ILE A 82 -17.79 7.83 0.63
C ILE A 82 -18.56 7.69 -0.69
N THR A 83 -18.21 6.67 -1.47
CA THR A 83 -18.83 6.33 -2.77
C THR A 83 -20.32 5.99 -2.64
N LEU A 84 -20.67 5.22 -1.60
CA LEU A 84 -22.04 4.84 -1.22
C LEU A 84 -22.80 5.94 -0.49
N GLU A 85 -22.25 7.14 -0.51
CA GLU A 85 -22.98 8.30 -0.09
C GLU A 85 -23.29 8.41 1.41
N VAL A 86 -22.50 7.71 2.24
CA VAL A 86 -22.64 7.74 3.70
C VAL A 86 -22.42 9.17 4.22
N LYS A 87 -23.26 9.59 5.19
CA LYS A 87 -23.24 10.96 5.74
C LYS A 87 -21.91 11.28 6.43
N GLU A 88 -21.40 10.32 7.20
CA GLU A 88 -20.16 10.44 7.96
C GLU A 88 -19.51 9.06 8.07
N CYS A 89 -18.23 8.99 7.76
CA CYS A 89 -17.41 7.79 7.92
C CYS A 89 -15.99 8.19 8.30
N ALA A 90 -15.24 7.26 8.86
CA ALA A 90 -13.86 7.47 9.22
C ALA A 90 -13.01 6.25 8.91
N PHE A 91 -11.76 6.52 8.53
CA PHE A 91 -10.68 5.56 8.50
C PHE A 91 -9.72 5.91 9.62
N GLU A 92 -9.36 4.93 10.43
CA GLU A 92 -8.46 5.06 11.57
C GLU A 92 -7.27 4.14 11.34
N TRP A 93 -6.08 4.61 11.69
CA TRP A 93 -4.89 3.78 11.74
C TRP A 93 -4.23 3.97 13.09
N GLU A 94 -3.95 2.84 13.72
CA GLU A 94 -3.11 2.70 14.90
C GLU A 94 -2.03 1.71 14.48
N ALA A 95 -1.05 2.20 13.73
CA ALA A 95 0.20 1.47 13.59
C ALA A 95 0.97 1.63 14.91
N GLU A 96 2.10 0.95 15.10
CA GLU A 96 3.00 1.09 16.27
C GLU A 96 3.65 2.50 16.40
N GLY A 97 2.98 3.54 15.89
CA GLY A 97 3.35 4.93 15.81
C GLY A 97 2.17 5.84 16.20
N PRO A 98 1.97 6.98 15.52
CA PRO A 98 0.95 7.96 15.87
C PRO A 98 -0.47 7.50 15.51
N ASP A 99 -1.41 7.77 16.40
CA ASP A 99 -2.83 7.55 16.17
C ASP A 99 -3.32 8.57 15.15
N GLY A 100 -3.98 8.10 14.10
CA GLY A 100 -4.50 8.99 13.10
C GLY A 100 -5.86 8.59 12.58
N ARG A 101 -6.58 9.61 12.11
CA ARG A 101 -7.94 9.46 11.60
C ARG A 101 -8.20 10.38 10.42
N LEU A 102 -8.72 9.80 9.35
CA LEU A 102 -9.34 10.49 8.24
C LEU A 102 -10.86 10.39 8.39
N ARG A 103 -11.52 11.49 8.78
CA ARG A 103 -12.97 11.57 8.87
C ARG A 103 -13.55 12.31 7.67
N TRP A 104 -14.44 11.66 6.93
CA TRP A 104 -15.19 12.29 5.87
C TRP A 104 -16.61 12.63 6.35
N LYS A 105 -16.99 13.90 6.21
CA LYS A 105 -18.35 14.38 6.47
C LYS A 105 -18.94 15.02 5.24
N ARG A 106 -20.01 14.43 4.73
CA ARG A 106 -20.72 14.94 3.57
C ARG A 106 -21.35 16.30 3.85
N ARG A 107 -21.28 17.21 2.87
CA ARG A 107 -21.99 18.50 2.89
C ARG A 107 -23.20 18.48 1.95
N TYR A 108 -22.98 18.11 0.69
CA TYR A 108 -24.03 17.98 -0.33
C TYR A 108 -23.91 16.62 -1.02
N VAL A 109 -25.03 16.11 -1.54
CA VAL A 109 -25.05 14.87 -2.32
C VAL A 109 -24.29 15.12 -3.64
N GLN A 110 -23.40 14.21 -4.01
CA GLN A 110 -22.63 14.16 -5.28
C GLN A 110 -21.56 15.23 -5.55
N ASP A 111 -21.38 16.22 -4.69
CA ASP A 111 -20.47 17.33 -5.04
C ASP A 111 -19.32 17.48 -4.05
N VAL A 112 -19.62 17.79 -2.79
CA VAL A 112 -18.61 18.28 -1.84
C VAL A 112 -18.76 17.64 -0.46
N GLY A 113 -17.64 17.28 0.14
CA GLY A 113 -17.53 16.86 1.54
C GLY A 113 -16.39 17.56 2.26
N PHE A 114 -16.33 17.34 3.56
CA PHE A 114 -15.24 17.79 4.41
C PHE A 114 -14.40 16.60 4.80
N LEU A 115 -13.10 16.66 4.48
CA LEU A 115 -12.11 15.77 5.05
C LEU A 115 -11.55 16.45 6.30
N THR A 116 -11.69 15.81 7.46
CA THR A 116 -10.98 16.17 8.67
C THR A 116 -9.89 15.13 8.93
N ILE A 117 -8.66 15.61 9.09
CA ILE A 117 -7.55 14.81 9.58
C ILE A 117 -7.41 15.11 11.06
N GLU A 118 -7.30 14.06 11.86
CA GLU A 118 -6.97 14.12 13.27
C GLU A 118 -5.71 13.27 13.44
N TRP A 119 -4.69 13.86 14.08
CA TRP A 119 -3.40 13.22 14.30
C TRP A 119 -3.01 13.42 15.76
N ASP A 120 -2.67 12.33 16.44
CA ASP A 120 -2.28 12.34 17.84
C ASP A 120 -1.02 11.48 18.03
N SER A 121 0.04 12.11 18.52
CA SER A 121 1.30 11.45 18.81
C SER A 121 1.88 12.04 20.10
N TYR A 122 2.87 11.36 20.68
CA TYR A 122 3.56 11.86 21.86
C TYR A 122 4.31 13.19 21.64
N LYS A 123 4.56 13.59 20.39
CA LYS A 123 5.27 14.85 20.02
C LYS A 123 4.33 15.94 19.54
N GLU A 124 3.29 15.57 18.83
CA GLU A 124 2.48 16.48 18.03
C GLU A 124 1.03 16.00 18.00
N LYS A 125 0.13 16.98 18.12
CA LYS A 125 -1.31 16.77 17.96
C LYS A 125 -1.85 17.88 17.08
N PHE A 126 -2.50 17.51 15.98
CA PHE A 126 -3.14 18.48 15.10
C PHE A 126 -4.49 17.97 14.59
N SER A 127 -5.33 18.92 14.20
CA SER A 127 -6.55 18.62 13.46
C SER A 127 -6.73 19.65 12.38
N HIS A 128 -6.92 19.19 11.15
CA HIS A 128 -7.15 20.06 10.01
C HIS A 128 -8.39 19.61 9.26
N ARG A 129 -9.15 20.59 8.74
CA ARG A 129 -10.38 20.33 8.00
C ARG A 129 -10.37 21.11 6.69
N MET A 130 -10.49 20.38 5.59
CA MET A 130 -10.57 20.92 4.24
C MET A 130 -11.87 20.49 3.56
N MET A 131 -12.37 21.33 2.65
CA MET A 131 -13.54 21.04 1.85
C MET A 131 -13.07 20.52 0.49
N LEU A 132 -13.49 19.33 0.08
CA LEU A 132 -12.99 18.68 -1.13
C LEU A 132 -14.15 18.24 -2.02
N ASN A 133 -13.91 18.25 -3.33
CA ASN A 133 -14.80 17.56 -4.26
C ASN A 133 -14.73 16.05 -3.98
N THR A 134 -15.91 15.45 -3.78
CA THR A 134 -16.02 14.05 -3.32
C THR A 134 -15.38 13.08 -4.31
N ARG A 135 -15.64 13.28 -5.60
CA ARG A 135 -15.14 12.42 -6.67
C ARG A 135 -13.65 12.58 -6.87
N GLN A 136 -13.15 13.80 -6.83
CA GLN A 136 -11.73 14.09 -6.93
C GLN A 136 -10.95 13.44 -5.78
N ALA A 137 -11.46 13.52 -4.55
CA ALA A 137 -10.82 12.92 -3.38
C ALA A 137 -10.77 11.39 -3.46
N VAL A 138 -11.91 10.72 -3.73
CA VAL A 138 -11.97 9.26 -3.89
C VAL A 138 -11.09 8.80 -5.04
N LYS A 139 -11.16 9.49 -6.20
CA LYS A 139 -10.35 9.18 -7.36
C LYS A 139 -8.86 9.27 -7.04
N MET A 140 -8.42 10.35 -6.39
CA MET A 140 -7.02 10.55 -6.05
C MET A 140 -6.51 9.44 -5.12
N LEU A 141 -7.21 9.20 -4.00
CA LEU A 141 -6.81 8.21 -3.01
C LEU A 141 -6.81 6.78 -3.56
N TYR A 142 -7.88 6.38 -4.27
CA TYR A 142 -7.97 5.04 -4.86
C TYR A 142 -6.96 4.84 -5.99
N SER A 143 -6.78 5.85 -6.86
CA SER A 143 -5.82 5.74 -7.96
C SER A 143 -4.38 5.71 -7.47
N ALA A 144 -4.03 6.49 -6.44
CA ALA A 144 -2.71 6.44 -5.82
C ALA A 144 -2.40 5.04 -5.28
N PHE A 145 -3.37 4.41 -4.60
CA PHE A 145 -3.24 3.03 -4.12
C PHE A 145 -3.02 2.04 -5.27
N ARG A 146 -3.88 2.08 -6.29
CA ARG A 146 -3.76 1.16 -7.44
C ARG A 146 -2.47 1.38 -8.21
N MET A 147 -2.09 2.63 -8.46
CA MET A 147 -0.85 2.96 -9.15
C MET A 147 0.36 2.41 -8.41
N PHE A 148 0.41 2.51 -7.09
CA PHE A 148 1.51 1.96 -6.30
C PHE A 148 1.55 0.45 -6.36
N VAL A 149 0.44 -0.23 -6.07
CA VAL A 149 0.38 -1.70 -6.04
C VAL A 149 0.64 -2.33 -7.42
N ASP A 150 0.24 -1.66 -8.50
CA ASP A 150 0.50 -2.08 -9.88
C ASP A 150 1.91 -1.66 -10.37
N SER A 151 2.67 -0.90 -9.57
CA SER A 151 4.01 -0.42 -9.94
C SER A 151 5.09 -1.47 -9.69
N PRO A 152 6.23 -1.39 -10.40
CA PRO A 152 7.41 -2.19 -10.08
C PRO A 152 8.07 -1.79 -8.74
N GLU A 153 7.69 -0.66 -8.13
CA GLU A 153 8.18 -0.23 -6.82
C GLU A 153 7.52 -1.02 -5.69
N TYR A 154 6.34 -1.62 -5.93
CA TYR A 154 5.68 -2.47 -4.95
C TYR A 154 6.38 -3.83 -4.87
N ASP A 155 6.97 -4.12 -3.71
CA ASP A 155 7.53 -5.43 -3.39
C ASP A 155 6.58 -6.25 -2.49
N PRO A 156 5.88 -7.27 -3.03
CA PRO A 156 4.98 -8.12 -2.25
C PRO A 156 5.68 -8.81 -1.08
N LEU A 157 6.97 -9.14 -1.22
CA LEU A 157 7.74 -9.84 -0.19
C LEU A 157 7.97 -8.98 1.07
N ARG A 158 7.82 -7.65 0.96
CA ARG A 158 7.94 -6.74 2.10
C ARG A 158 6.66 -6.63 2.92
N TYR A 159 5.49 -6.94 2.34
CA TYR A 159 4.21 -6.60 2.96
C TYR A 159 3.18 -7.73 2.95
N GLU A 160 3.02 -8.47 1.84
CA GLU A 160 1.94 -9.44 1.70
C GLU A 160 2.17 -10.69 2.57
N ARG A 161 1.07 -11.30 3.02
CA ARG A 161 1.09 -12.63 3.60
C ARG A 161 1.25 -13.67 2.48
N LEU A 162 2.48 -14.13 2.29
CA LEU A 162 2.84 -15.09 1.26
C LEU A 162 3.12 -16.49 1.83
N SER A 163 2.89 -17.50 1.00
CA SER A 163 3.41 -18.85 1.22
C SER A 163 4.90 -18.95 0.90
N TYR A 164 5.57 -20.02 1.34
CA TYR A 164 6.99 -20.25 0.97
C TYR A 164 7.15 -20.35 -0.55
N GLY A 165 6.22 -21.01 -1.23
CA GLY A 165 6.23 -21.11 -2.69
C GLY A 165 6.18 -19.72 -3.33
N GLU A 166 5.22 -18.89 -2.97
CA GLU A 166 5.13 -17.54 -3.52
C GLU A 166 6.37 -16.70 -3.21
N SER A 167 6.91 -16.84 -2.00
CA SER A 167 8.13 -16.12 -1.58
C SER A 167 9.36 -16.55 -2.39
N PHE A 168 9.54 -17.86 -2.60
CA PHE A 168 10.61 -18.41 -3.43
C PHE A 168 10.49 -17.94 -4.89
N ALA A 169 9.27 -17.94 -5.44
CA ALA A 169 9.02 -17.46 -6.79
C ALA A 169 9.45 -15.99 -6.97
N LEU A 170 9.27 -15.15 -5.95
CA LEU A 170 9.64 -13.72 -6.00
C LEU A 170 11.15 -13.47 -5.93
N ILE A 171 11.93 -14.38 -5.34
CA ILE A 171 13.39 -14.26 -5.24
C ILE A 171 14.13 -14.98 -6.37
N LEU A 172 13.44 -15.77 -7.19
CA LEU A 172 14.01 -16.44 -8.36
C LEU A 172 13.86 -15.56 -9.62
N SER A 173 14.94 -15.43 -10.38
CA SER A 173 14.98 -14.57 -11.59
C SER A 173 14.73 -15.33 -12.89
N ASN A 174 15.02 -16.63 -12.93
CA ASN A 174 15.06 -17.44 -14.16
C ASN A 174 14.41 -18.82 -14.03
N ALA A 175 13.73 -19.10 -12.92
CA ALA A 175 13.19 -20.43 -12.61
C ALA A 175 11.78 -20.31 -12.02
N SER A 176 10.91 -21.24 -12.40
CA SER A 176 9.59 -21.42 -11.79
C SER A 176 9.69 -22.24 -10.49
N LEU A 177 8.57 -22.34 -9.75
CA LEU A 177 8.50 -23.24 -8.60
C LEU A 177 8.60 -24.72 -9.00
N ASP A 178 8.12 -25.08 -10.18
CA ASP A 178 8.27 -26.44 -10.70
C ASP A 178 9.75 -26.74 -11.01
N ASP A 179 10.49 -25.78 -11.55
CA ASP A 179 11.95 -25.91 -11.77
C ASP A 179 12.71 -26.04 -10.44
N LEU A 180 12.32 -25.24 -9.44
CA LEU A 180 12.86 -25.34 -8.09
C LEU A 180 12.59 -26.73 -7.49
N ALA A 181 11.35 -27.21 -7.57
CA ALA A 181 10.98 -28.53 -7.05
C ALA A 181 11.76 -29.64 -7.77
N ALA A 182 11.82 -29.61 -9.10
CA ALA A 182 12.55 -30.57 -9.91
C ALA A 182 14.06 -30.60 -9.59
N THR A 183 14.61 -29.46 -9.16
CA THR A 183 16.00 -29.35 -8.71
C THR A 183 16.18 -29.98 -7.33
N LEU A 184 15.32 -29.62 -6.37
CA LEU A 184 15.40 -30.12 -4.99
C LEU A 184 15.20 -31.63 -4.90
N VAL A 185 14.23 -32.23 -5.61
CA VAL A 185 13.96 -33.68 -5.51
C VAL A 185 15.12 -34.57 -5.95
N ARG A 186 16.07 -34.03 -6.72
CA ARG A 186 17.29 -34.74 -7.16
C ARG A 186 18.44 -34.64 -6.16
N MET A 187 18.31 -33.79 -5.14
CA MET A 187 19.29 -33.64 -4.08
C MET A 187 19.09 -34.68 -2.98
N ASN A 188 20.16 -34.95 -2.23
CA ASN A 188 20.02 -35.62 -0.94
C ASN A 188 19.43 -34.67 0.10
N ALA A 189 19.02 -35.22 1.25
CA ALA A 189 18.32 -34.47 2.28
C ALA A 189 19.12 -33.23 2.77
N ASP A 190 20.41 -33.43 3.02
CA ASP A 190 21.30 -32.36 3.50
C ASP A 190 21.43 -31.22 2.49
N ALA A 191 21.68 -31.52 1.22
CA ALA A 191 21.82 -30.50 0.18
C ALA A 191 20.50 -29.77 -0.07
N ALA A 192 19.36 -30.48 -0.08
CA ALA A 192 18.04 -29.87 -0.21
C ALA A 192 17.75 -28.91 0.96
N LYS A 193 18.10 -29.32 2.18
CA LYS A 193 17.94 -28.48 3.38
C LYS A 193 18.79 -27.23 3.30
N THR A 194 20.08 -27.33 2.98
CA THR A 194 20.97 -26.16 2.84
C THR A 194 20.49 -25.23 1.74
N PHE A 195 20.02 -25.77 0.61
CA PHE A 195 19.47 -24.98 -0.48
C PHE A 195 18.26 -24.16 -0.02
N LEU A 196 17.31 -24.81 0.65
CA LEU A 196 16.12 -24.13 1.14
C LEU A 196 16.45 -23.09 2.22
N GLN A 197 17.41 -23.38 3.11
CA GLN A 197 17.89 -22.39 4.10
C GLN A 197 18.44 -21.13 3.41
N ALA A 198 19.23 -21.29 2.34
CA ALA A 198 19.73 -20.15 1.57
C ALA A 198 18.61 -19.34 0.90
N LEU A 199 17.52 -19.99 0.47
CA LEU A 199 16.32 -19.29 -0.01
C LEU A 199 15.63 -18.52 1.12
N ASP A 200 15.50 -19.11 2.31
CA ASP A 200 14.88 -18.45 3.48
C ASP A 200 15.66 -17.20 3.91
N GLU A 201 16.99 -17.32 3.93
CA GLU A 201 17.87 -16.21 4.23
C GLU A 201 17.74 -15.11 3.19
N ALA A 202 17.65 -15.45 1.90
CA ALA A 202 17.42 -14.48 0.85
C ALA A 202 16.07 -13.76 0.98
N ILE A 203 15.01 -14.49 1.38
CA ILE A 203 13.71 -13.91 1.73
C ILE A 203 13.86 -12.96 2.93
N TYR A 204 14.47 -13.43 4.03
CA TYR A 204 14.71 -12.64 5.23
C TYR A 204 15.45 -11.34 4.89
N ASP A 205 16.51 -11.45 4.10
CA ASP A 205 17.37 -10.34 3.75
C ASP A 205 16.69 -9.30 2.86
N ARG A 206 15.89 -9.73 1.88
CA ARG A 206 15.10 -8.82 1.04
C ARG A 206 13.98 -8.15 1.85
N HIS A 207 13.45 -8.87 2.83
CA HIS A 207 12.44 -8.34 3.72
C HIS A 207 13.02 -7.30 4.70
N MET A 208 14.18 -7.57 5.31
CA MET A 208 14.80 -6.70 6.33
C MET A 208 15.62 -5.54 5.79
N LYS A 209 16.25 -5.71 4.61
CA LYS A 209 17.25 -4.75 4.09
C LYS A 209 16.78 -4.01 2.84
N GLY A 210 15.50 -4.11 2.51
CA GLY A 210 14.90 -3.50 1.33
C GLY A 210 15.10 -4.34 0.05
N PRO A 211 14.68 -3.82 -1.12
CA PRO A 211 14.62 -4.59 -2.35
C PRO A 211 16.00 -5.09 -2.74
N LYS A 212 16.20 -6.41 -2.63
CA LYS A 212 17.34 -7.14 -3.16
C LYS A 212 17.01 -7.73 -4.53
N PRO A 213 18.00 -7.88 -5.42
CA PRO A 213 17.79 -8.49 -6.72
C PRO A 213 17.27 -9.92 -6.57
N SER A 214 16.42 -10.37 -7.49
CA SER A 214 16.17 -11.80 -7.66
C SER A 214 17.42 -12.49 -8.21
N TRP A 215 17.60 -13.76 -7.86
CA TRP A 215 18.80 -14.53 -8.21
C TRP A 215 18.45 -15.71 -9.12
N PRO A 216 19.37 -16.13 -10.00
CA PRO A 216 19.17 -17.35 -10.75
C PRO A 216 19.24 -18.57 -9.82
N ILE A 217 18.55 -19.68 -10.15
CA ILE A 217 18.52 -20.87 -9.28
C ILE A 217 19.94 -21.40 -8.95
N GLU A 218 20.87 -21.24 -9.90
CA GLU A 218 22.29 -21.61 -9.77
C GLU A 218 23.03 -20.87 -8.66
N TYR A 219 22.54 -19.69 -8.25
CA TYR A 219 23.11 -18.92 -7.15
C TYR A 219 23.04 -19.70 -5.83
N PHE A 220 21.90 -20.32 -5.57
CA PHE A 220 21.62 -21.04 -4.32
C PHE A 220 22.35 -22.38 -4.22
N HIS A 221 22.85 -22.92 -5.33
CA HIS A 221 23.76 -24.07 -5.33
C HIS A 221 25.15 -23.76 -4.75
N ARG A 222 25.55 -22.47 -4.69
CA ARG A 222 26.89 -22.03 -4.29
C ARG A 222 26.96 -21.45 -2.89
N ALA A 223 25.83 -21.35 -2.18
CA ALA A 223 25.79 -20.88 -0.80
C ALA A 223 26.36 -21.98 0.12
N THR A 224 27.69 -21.95 0.29
CA THR A 224 28.49 -22.99 0.97
C THR A 224 28.85 -22.67 2.41
N GLU A 225 28.35 -21.57 3.00
CA GLU A 225 28.60 -21.33 4.42
C GLU A 225 27.56 -22.10 5.25
N PRO A 226 28.00 -22.87 6.26
CA PRO A 226 27.08 -23.54 7.16
C PRO A 226 26.30 -22.48 7.94
N VAL A 227 25.06 -22.27 7.53
CA VAL A 227 24.09 -21.49 8.29
C VAL A 227 23.84 -22.25 9.59
N GLU A 228 24.17 -21.62 10.74
CA GLU A 228 23.82 -22.19 12.03
C GLU A 228 22.31 -22.50 12.03
N PRO A 229 21.90 -23.74 12.34
CA PRO A 229 20.50 -24.11 12.28
C PRO A 229 19.71 -23.19 13.21
N SER A 230 18.86 -22.34 12.65
CA SER A 230 17.95 -21.52 13.44
C SER A 230 17.10 -22.48 14.26
N ASN A 231 17.35 -22.47 15.56
CA ASN A 231 16.67 -23.33 16.49
C ASN A 231 15.15 -23.14 16.35
N GLN A 232 14.46 -24.30 16.30
CA GLN A 232 13.04 -24.49 16.61
C GLN A 232 12.04 -24.51 15.43
N TYR A 233 11.66 -25.76 15.10
CA TYR A 233 10.28 -26.25 14.97
C TYR A 233 9.75 -26.81 13.64
N ASN A 234 10.46 -26.82 12.51
CA ASN A 234 10.06 -27.67 11.38
C ASN A 234 11.30 -28.13 10.60
N ALA A 235 11.58 -29.43 10.56
CA ALA A 235 12.52 -29.95 9.58
C ALA A 235 11.85 -29.80 8.20
N TRP A 236 12.31 -28.85 7.39
CA TRP A 236 11.74 -28.56 6.07
C TRP A 236 11.83 -29.75 5.11
N ILE A 237 12.81 -30.63 5.35
CA ILE A 237 13.02 -31.89 4.66
C ILE A 237 12.85 -33.02 5.68
N ASP A 238 12.12 -34.07 5.30
CA ASP A 238 11.88 -35.22 6.17
C ASP A 238 13.16 -36.06 6.36
N PRO A 239 13.41 -36.65 7.54
CA PRO A 239 14.51 -37.59 7.73
C PRO A 239 14.52 -38.78 6.75
N GLU A 240 13.36 -39.21 6.25
CA GLU A 240 13.23 -40.31 5.29
C GLU A 240 13.40 -39.88 3.82
N TRP A 241 13.68 -38.60 3.55
CA TRP A 241 13.80 -38.03 2.20
C TRP A 241 14.68 -38.87 1.26
N ASP A 242 15.83 -39.31 1.76
CA ASP A 242 16.79 -40.08 0.96
C ASP A 242 16.29 -41.47 0.57
N ASN A 243 15.31 -42.01 1.31
CA ASN A 243 14.66 -43.30 1.04
C ASN A 243 13.42 -43.17 0.15
N TRP A 244 12.92 -41.96 -0.05
CA TRP A 244 11.72 -41.69 -0.84
C TRP A 244 11.99 -41.66 -2.34
N ASP A 245 10.96 -42.04 -3.10
CA ASP A 245 10.94 -41.82 -4.54
C ASP A 245 10.66 -40.34 -4.89
N ILE A 246 10.74 -40.02 -6.18
CA ILE A 246 10.55 -38.65 -6.68
C ILE A 246 9.14 -38.14 -6.38
N GLU A 247 8.12 -39.00 -6.43
CA GLU A 247 6.73 -38.58 -6.24
C GLU A 247 6.50 -38.17 -4.77
N GLN A 248 6.98 -38.97 -3.83
CA GLN A 248 6.94 -38.67 -2.41
C GLN A 248 7.66 -37.35 -2.08
N ARG A 249 8.86 -37.15 -2.63
CA ARG A 249 9.62 -35.89 -2.46
C ARG A 249 8.87 -34.68 -3.04
N MET A 250 8.30 -34.81 -4.23
CA MET A 250 7.49 -33.75 -4.85
C MET A 250 6.27 -33.39 -4.00
N ASN A 251 5.61 -34.39 -3.40
CA ASN A 251 4.45 -34.17 -2.55
C ASN A 251 4.82 -33.40 -1.27
N GLN A 252 5.95 -33.73 -0.63
CA GLN A 252 6.43 -32.95 0.51
C GLN A 252 6.75 -31.50 0.10
N LEU A 253 7.43 -31.29 -1.04
CA LEU A 253 7.75 -29.92 -1.48
C LEU A 253 6.50 -29.10 -1.78
N LYS A 254 5.46 -29.71 -2.36
CA LYS A 254 4.16 -29.02 -2.57
C LYS A 254 3.51 -28.61 -1.25
N GLU A 255 3.55 -29.50 -0.26
CA GLU A 255 3.06 -29.20 1.09
C GLU A 255 3.86 -28.04 1.70
N LEU A 256 5.20 -28.13 1.69
CA LEU A 256 6.09 -27.07 2.18
C LEU A 256 5.81 -25.73 1.50
N PHE A 257 5.69 -25.72 0.17
CA PHE A 257 5.42 -24.51 -0.61
C PHE A 257 4.07 -23.88 -0.28
N SER A 258 3.11 -24.65 0.22
CA SER A 258 1.80 -24.14 0.64
C SER A 258 1.78 -23.52 2.04
N TRP A 259 2.82 -23.74 2.85
CA TRP A 259 2.88 -23.20 4.20
C TRP A 259 3.05 -21.68 4.17
N SER A 260 2.29 -20.99 5.02
CA SER A 260 2.40 -19.53 5.20
C SER A 260 3.76 -19.18 5.79
N VAL A 261 4.42 -18.17 5.24
CA VAL A 261 5.65 -17.61 5.81
C VAL A 261 5.27 -16.71 6.97
N ARG A 262 5.84 -17.00 8.15
CA ARG A 262 5.91 -16.11 9.33
C ARG A 262 4.55 -15.58 9.81
N SER A 263 4.59 -14.62 10.74
CA SER A 263 3.45 -14.06 11.47
C SER A 263 2.85 -12.80 10.82
N TRP A 264 2.96 -12.66 9.50
CA TRP A 264 2.48 -11.47 8.79
C TRP A 264 0.98 -11.55 8.47
N HIS A 265 0.31 -10.41 8.50
CA HIS A 265 -1.12 -10.27 8.25
C HIS A 265 -1.43 -9.42 7.03
N GLY A 266 -0.41 -8.97 6.30
CA GLY A 266 -0.58 -8.13 5.12
C GLY A 266 -1.53 -8.76 4.12
N GLU A 267 -2.50 -7.98 3.69
CA GLU A 267 -3.51 -8.42 2.74
C GLU A 267 -2.89 -8.52 1.33
N ASN A 268 -3.43 -9.39 0.48
CA ASN A 268 -3.00 -9.51 -0.92
C ASN A 268 -3.44 -8.26 -1.70
N LEU A 269 -2.67 -7.17 -1.54
CA LEU A 269 -3.05 -5.83 -2.00
C LEU A 269 -3.19 -5.80 -3.52
N ARG A 270 -2.39 -6.61 -4.24
CA ARG A 270 -2.47 -6.74 -5.71
C ARG A 270 -3.87 -7.10 -6.18
N GLU A 271 -4.51 -8.03 -5.49
CA GLU A 271 -5.87 -8.48 -5.77
C GLU A 271 -6.95 -7.58 -5.15
N MET A 272 -6.58 -6.71 -4.21
CA MET A 272 -7.52 -5.84 -3.51
C MET A 272 -8.04 -4.73 -4.43
N ARG A 273 -9.24 -4.95 -4.97
CA ARG A 273 -9.94 -4.02 -5.85
C ARG A 273 -11.36 -3.81 -5.38
N SER A 274 -11.87 -2.60 -5.53
CA SER A 274 -13.28 -2.30 -5.29
C SER A 274 -13.99 -2.03 -6.61
N LYS A 275 -14.76 -3.02 -7.07
CA LYS A 275 -15.63 -2.85 -8.24
C LYS A 275 -16.60 -1.68 -8.06
N LEU A 276 -17.07 -1.45 -6.83
CA LEU A 276 -17.96 -0.34 -6.50
C LEU A 276 -17.33 1.02 -6.80
N ILE A 277 -16.08 1.23 -6.34
CA ILE A 277 -15.34 2.47 -6.60
C ILE A 277 -15.02 2.58 -8.10
N GLU A 278 -14.55 1.51 -8.72
CA GLU A 278 -14.19 1.49 -10.15
C GLU A 278 -15.38 1.82 -11.06
N ASP A 279 -16.53 1.16 -10.84
CA ASP A 279 -17.76 1.41 -11.59
C ASP A 279 -18.23 2.85 -11.37
N TRP A 280 -18.20 3.35 -10.12
CA TRP A 280 -18.58 4.73 -9.81
C TRP A 280 -17.67 5.75 -10.47
N LEU A 281 -16.35 5.53 -10.48
CA LEU A 281 -15.35 6.40 -11.13
C LEU A 281 -15.41 6.34 -12.67
N SER A 282 -16.02 5.30 -13.25
CA SER A 282 -16.23 5.19 -14.70
C SER A 282 -17.40 6.04 -15.22
N LEU A 283 -18.34 6.41 -14.35
CA LEU A 283 -19.48 7.25 -14.73
C LEU A 283 -19.01 8.64 -15.22
N PRO A 284 -19.75 9.28 -16.15
CA PRO A 284 -19.48 10.66 -16.52
C PRO A 284 -19.55 11.55 -15.27
N GLU A 285 -18.65 12.53 -15.18
CA GLU A 285 -18.84 13.61 -14.19
C GLU A 285 -20.19 14.26 -14.49
N ALA A 286 -21.08 14.27 -13.49
CA ALA A 286 -22.35 14.98 -13.61
C ALA A 286 -21.98 16.44 -13.88
N VAL A 287 -22.27 16.91 -15.11
CA VAL A 287 -22.12 18.33 -15.45
C VAL A 287 -23.04 19.06 -14.51
N ALA A 288 -22.46 19.79 -13.55
CA ALA A 288 -23.20 20.66 -12.67
C ALA A 288 -23.97 21.65 -13.55
N VAL A 289 -25.27 21.40 -13.74
CA VAL A 289 -26.19 22.36 -14.33
C VAL A 289 -26.30 23.47 -13.29
N HIS A 290 -25.51 24.51 -13.46
CA HIS A 290 -25.72 25.78 -12.80
C HIS A 290 -27.00 26.39 -13.38
N ASP A 291 -28.13 26.07 -12.76
CA ASP A 291 -29.35 26.88 -12.81
C ASP A 291 -29.42 27.77 -11.56
#